data_AF-A0A5B0Q6J6-F1
#
_entry.id   AF-A0A5B0Q6J6-F1
#
_cell.length_a   1.000
_cell.length_b   1.000
_cell.length_c   1.000
_cell.angle_alpha   90.00
_cell.angle_beta   90.00
_cell.angle_gamma   90.00
#
_symmetry.space_group_name_H-M   'P 1'
#
loop_
_entity.id
_entity.type
_entity.pdbx_description
1 polymer ?
#
loop_
_entity_poly.entity_id
_entity_poly.type
_entity_poly.pdbx_seq_one_letter_code
_entity_poly.pdbx_strand_id
1 'polypeptide(L)' 'MANPGNVAGGLKATINNPNVSEQAKAHAEDRLEKEFSLVADEGNESKNPKNVIGGIKAAINNPNVSEEKKSELRSKLDDT' A
#
# COMPACT_ATOMS: atom_id res chain seq x y z
N MET A 1 -3.96 0.55 24.01
CA MET A 1 -4.02 -0.48 22.94
C MET A 1 -2.87 -0.23 21.99
N ALA A 2 -2.06 -1.24 21.67
CA ALA A 2 -1.04 -1.10 20.64
C ALA A 2 -1.73 -1.03 19.27
N ASN A 3 -1.36 -0.05 18.44
CA ASN A 3 -1.89 0.02 17.08
C ASN A 3 -1.26 -1.11 16.25
N PRO A 4 -2.06 -1.97 15.59
CA PRO A 4 -1.53 -3.11 14.82
C PRO A 4 -0.51 -2.67 13.76
N GLY A 5 -0.74 -1.52 13.11
CA GLY A 5 0.22 -0.95 12.15
C GLY A 5 1.59 -0.58 12.76
N ASN A 6 1.62 -0.15 14.03
CA ASN A 6 2.88 0.15 14.72
C ASN A 6 3.65 -1.14 15.06
N VAL A 7 2.94 -2.23 15.36
CA VAL A 7 3.54 -3.53 15.64
C VAL A 7 4.14 -4.11 14.35
N ALA A 8 3.39 -4.11 13.24
CA ALA A 8 3.90 -4.53 11.93
C ALA A 8 5.12 -3.70 11.49
N GLY A 9 5.06 -2.38 11.66
CA GLY A 9 6.18 -1.48 11.38
C GLY A 9 7.42 -1.79 12.21
N GLY A 10 7.24 -2.07 13.50
CA GLY A 10 8.33 -2.47 14.41
C GLY A 10 8.99 -3.79 14.00
N LEU A 11 8.20 -4.82 13.67
CA LEU A 11 8.71 -6.11 13.19
C LEU A 11 9.48 -5.94 11.88
N LYS A 12 8.98 -5.13 10.95
CA LYS A 12 9.67 -4.82 9.68
C LYS A 12 10.99 -4.08 9.92
N ALA A 13 11.04 -3.17 10.91
CA ALA A 13 12.28 -2.51 11.30
C ALA A 13 13.30 -3.50 11.88
N THR A 14 12.85 -4.50 12.66
CA THR A 14 13.72 -5.57 13.17
C THR A 14 14.35 -6.37 12.02
N ILE A 15 13.58 -6.76 11.01
CA ILE A 15 14.09 -7.52 9.85
C ILE A 15 15.23 -6.76 9.13
N ASN A 16 15.06 -5.44 8.95
CA ASN A 16 16.02 -4.61 8.21
C ASN A 16 17.21 -4.12 9.05
N ASN A 17 17.18 -4.28 10.37
CA ASN A 17 18.25 -3.79 11.22
C ASN A 17 19.51 -4.69 11.10
N PRO A 18 20.68 -4.15 10.72
CA PRO A 18 21.91 -4.96 10.64
C PRO A 18 22.46 -5.36 12.01
N ASN A 19 22.03 -4.70 13.10
CA ASN A 19 22.51 -4.95 14.46
C ASN A 19 21.70 -6.02 15.22
N VAL A 20 20.69 -6.63 14.59
CA VAL A 20 19.94 -7.73 15.21
C VAL A 20 20.42 -9.08 14.68
N SER A 21 20.28 -10.11 15.52
CA SER A 21 20.64 -11.48 15.15
C SER A 21 19.71 -12.04 14.08
N GLU A 22 20.20 -12.99 13.29
CA GLU A 22 19.38 -13.69 12.27
C GLU A 22 18.17 -14.39 12.88
N GLN A 23 18.32 -14.97 14.08
CA GLN A 23 17.21 -15.59 14.81
C GLN A 23 16.11 -14.57 15.15
N ALA A 24 16.48 -13.34 15.53
CA ALA A 24 15.51 -12.29 15.82
C ALA A 24 14.80 -11.80 14.54
N LYS A 25 15.51 -11.75 13.41
CA LYS A 25 14.91 -11.43 12.10
C LYS A 25 13.91 -12.50 11.67
N ALA A 26 14.30 -13.77 11.73
CA ALA A 26 13.43 -14.89 11.38
C ALA A 26 12.16 -14.92 12.24
N HIS A 27 12.29 -14.67 13.54
CA HIS A 27 11.14 -14.58 14.43
C HIS A 27 10.24 -13.36 14.15
N ALA A 28 10.84 -12.21 13.78
CA ALA A 28 10.08 -11.04 13.39
C ALA A 28 9.33 -11.26 12.07
N GLU A 29 9.93 -11.97 11.13
CA GLU A 29 9.32 -12.37 9.85
C GLU A 29 8.15 -13.33 10.07
N ASP A 30 8.36 -14.40 10.85
CA ASP A 30 7.31 -15.38 11.19
C ASP A 30 6.11 -14.73 11.90
N ARG A 31 6.35 -13.79 12.82
CA ARG A 31 5.28 -13.03 13.47
C ARG A 31 4.60 -12.05 12.52
N LEU A 32 5.36 -11.39 11.66
CA LEU A 32 4.81 -10.49 10.66
C LEU A 32 3.89 -11.27 9.71
N GLU A 33 4.29 -12.48 9.33
CA GLU A 33 3.47 -13.36 8.51
C GLU A 33 2.26 -13.91 9.30
N LYS A 34 2.43 -14.48 10.49
CA LYS A 34 1.28 -15.06 11.21
C LYS A 34 0.24 -14.03 11.63
N GLU A 35 0.67 -12.85 12.07
CA GLU A 35 -0.23 -11.83 12.62
C GLU A 35 -0.69 -10.82 11.57
N PHE A 36 0.07 -10.65 10.48
CA PHE A 36 -0.22 -9.65 9.44
C PHE A 36 -0.20 -10.22 8.01
N SER A 37 -0.04 -11.53 7.76
CA SER A 37 -0.19 -12.11 6.39
C SER A 37 -1.66 -12.15 5.92
N LEU A 38 -2.61 -11.89 6.82
CA LEU A 38 -3.98 -11.55 6.42
C LEU A 38 -4.06 -10.17 5.72
N VAL A 39 -2.98 -9.38 5.75
CA VAL A 39 -2.87 -8.01 5.19
C VAL A 39 -2.16 -8.02 3.82
N ALA A 40 -1.73 -9.18 3.30
CA ALA A 40 -1.25 -9.27 1.92
C ALA A 40 -2.40 -9.17 0.87
N ASP A 41 -3.65 -9.00 1.32
CA ASP A 41 -4.79 -8.57 0.50
C ASP A 41 -5.19 -7.09 0.74
N GLU A 42 -4.44 -6.29 1.52
CA GLU A 42 -4.70 -4.84 1.71
C GLU A 42 -4.10 -3.97 0.58
N GLY A 43 -4.33 -4.39 -0.66
CA GLY A 43 -4.45 -3.49 -1.81
C GLY A 43 -5.87 -3.50 -2.41
N ASN A 44 -6.73 -4.40 -1.91
CA ASN A 44 -8.06 -4.68 -2.43
C ASN A 44 -9.17 -4.41 -1.40
N GLU A 45 -8.91 -3.54 -0.43
CA GLU A 45 -10.00 -2.94 0.33
C GLU A 45 -10.70 -1.92 -0.57
N SER A 46 -11.82 -2.35 -1.17
CA SER A 46 -12.86 -1.54 -1.84
C SER A 46 -12.48 -0.07 -1.96
N LYS A 47 -11.62 0.28 -2.92
CA LYS A 47 -11.17 1.67 -3.08
C LYS A 47 -12.43 2.52 -3.19
N ASN A 48 -12.60 3.45 -2.27
CA ASN A 48 -13.79 4.29 -2.27
C ASN A 48 -13.88 4.95 -3.66
N PRO A 49 -14.97 4.72 -4.43
CA PRO A 49 -15.03 5.16 -5.83
C PRO A 49 -14.77 6.66 -5.94
N LYS A 50 -15.16 7.46 -4.94
CA LYS A 50 -14.86 8.90 -4.88
C LYS A 50 -13.36 9.20 -4.84
N ASN A 51 -12.57 8.41 -4.13
CA ASN A 51 -11.11 8.60 -4.05
C ASN A 51 -10.43 8.21 -5.37
N VAL A 52 -10.93 7.15 -6.03
CA VAL A 52 -10.45 6.72 -7.35
C VAL A 52 -10.73 7.81 -8.40
N ILE A 53 -11.97 8.27 -8.47
CA ILE A 53 -12.42 9.38 -9.34
C ILE A 53 -11.58 10.64 -9.07
N GLY A 54 -11.33 10.97 -7.81
CA GLY A 54 -10.49 12.11 -7.41
C GLY A 54 -9.05 11.99 -7.91
N GLY A 55 -8.43 10.82 -7.72
CA GLY A 55 -7.07 10.54 -8.19
C GLY A 55 -6.95 10.57 -9.71
N ILE A 56 -7.92 9.99 -10.43
CA ILE A 56 -8.01 10.02 -11.89
C ILE A 56 -8.12 11.47 -12.39
N LYS A 57 -8.99 12.28 -11.78
CA LYS A 57 -9.16 13.69 -12.13
C LYS A 57 -7.89 14.52 -11.86
N ALA A 58 -7.18 14.24 -10.77
CA ALA A 58 -5.90 14.89 -10.48
C ALA A 58 -4.84 14.53 -11.53
N ALA A 59 -4.76 13.26 -11.92
CA ALA A 59 -3.83 12.80 -12.95
C ALA A 59 -4.14 13.41 -14.33
N ILE A 60 -5.41 13.61 -14.69
CA ILE A 60 -5.80 14.30 -15.94
C ILE A 60 -5.33 15.76 -15.96
N ASN A 61 -5.38 16.46 -14.83
CA ASN A 61 -4.94 17.87 -14.74
C ASN A 61 -3.44 18.04 -14.55
N ASN A 62 -2.70 16.96 -14.31
CA ASN A 62 -1.26 17.02 -14.06
C ASN A 62 -0.50 17.29 -15.38
N PRO A 63 0.28 18.39 -15.48
CA PRO A 63 1.05 18.71 -16.68
C PRO A 63 2.16 17.69 -16.98
N ASN A 64 2.58 16.90 -16.00
CA ASN A 64 3.59 15.84 -16.17
C ASN A 64 3.02 14.53 -16.74
N VAL A 65 1.71 14.45 -16.96
CA VAL A 65 1.07 13.27 -17.56
C VAL A 65 0.92 13.49 -19.06
N SER A 66 1.30 12.48 -19.85
CA SER A 66 1.14 12.47 -21.30
C SER A 66 -0.33 12.50 -21.72
N GLU A 67 -0.66 13.17 -22.82
CA GLU A 67 -2.03 13.29 -23.33
C GLU A 67 -2.70 11.93 -23.59
N GLU A 68 -1.96 10.92 -24.08
CA GLU A 68 -2.48 9.56 -24.27
C GLU A 68 -3.02 8.95 -22.97
N LYS A 69 -2.25 9.08 -21.88
CA LYS A 69 -2.65 8.61 -20.54
C LYS A 69 -3.82 9.41 -19.99
N LYS A 70 -3.90 10.72 -20.24
CA LYS A 70 -5.05 11.53 -19.85
C LYS A 70 -6.32 11.08 -20.56
N SER A 71 -6.23 10.71 -21.84
CA SER A 71 -7.36 10.19 -22.61
C SER A 71 -7.86 8.86 -22.03
N GLU A 72 -6.95 7.92 -21.74
CA GLU A 72 -7.30 6.64 -21.09
C GLU A 72 -7.97 6.85 -19.72
N LEU A 73 -7.42 7.77 -18.92
CA LEU A 73 -7.97 8.12 -17.60
C LEU A 73 -9.37 8.76 -17.69
N ARG A 74 -9.64 9.56 -18.74
CA ARG A 74 -10.98 10.11 -19.00
C ARG A 74 -11.97 9.00 -19.30
N SER A 75 -11.62 8.05 -20.17
CA SER A 75 -12.49 6.90 -20.45
C SER A 75 -12.82 6.11 -19.18
N LYS A 76 -11.82 5.86 -18.32
CA LYS A 76 -12.03 5.19 -17.02
C LYS A 76 -12.90 5.99 -16.04
N LEU A 77 -13.01 7.30 -16.21
CA LEU A 77 -13.84 8.18 -15.38
C LEU A 77 -15.30 8.15 -15.82
N ASP A 78 -15.56 8.04 -17.12
CA ASP A 78 -16.90 7.91 -17.70
C ASP A 78 -17.51 6.53 -17.44
N ASP A 79 -16.68 5.48 -17.33
CA ASP A 79 -17.10 4.09 -17.03
C ASP A 79 -17.34 3.80 -15.53
N THR A 80 -17.02 4.75 -14.62
CA THR A 80 -17.21 4.62 -13.15
C THR A 80 -18.44 5.35 -12.63
#